data_AF-A0A847PQ65-F1
#
_entry.id   AF-A0A847PQ65-F1
#
_cell.length_a   1.000
_cell.length_b   1.000
_cell.length_c   1.000
_cell.angle_alpha   90.00
_cell.angle_beta   90.00
_cell.angle_gamma   90.00
#
_symmetry.space_group_name_H-M   'P 1'
#
loop_
_entity.id
_entity.type
_entity.pdbx_description
1 polymer ?
#
loop_
_entity_poly.entity_id
_entity_poly.type
_entity_poly.pdbx_seq_one_letter_code
_entity_poly.pdbx_strand_id
1 'polypeptide(L)'
;MAEQPEGRLQRRLQKLVEARGGYLPKKNHGNMITVKGLSDLSFTFKGWSVYWEVKLPETKNNVSVAQGIHMRLARKAGGITAIISTLEQAAIILDWLEQCYDKEYNIQQIFNDADEFYRRNNLDDGTKY
;
A
#
# COMPACT_ATOMS: atom_id res chain seq x y z
N MET A 1 13.54 13.86 -19.65
CA MET A 1 12.11 14.11 -19.36
C MET A 1 11.98 14.36 -17.87
N ALA A 2 11.28 15.40 -17.44
CA ALA A 2 11.06 15.64 -16.01
C ALA A 2 10.20 14.50 -15.42
N GLU A 3 10.58 13.98 -14.25
CA GLU A 3 9.72 13.06 -13.51
C GLU A 3 8.33 13.66 -13.29
N GLN A 4 7.29 12.88 -13.50
CA GLN A 4 6.00 13.20 -12.91
C GLN A 4 6.13 13.20 -11.36
N PRO A 5 5.53 14.18 -10.66
CA PRO A 5 5.63 14.27 -9.20
C PRO A 5 5.24 12.98 -8.47
N GLU A 6 4.24 12.25 -8.96
CA GLU A 6 3.79 10.96 -8.41
C GLU A 6 4.88 9.89 -8.51
N GLY A 7 5.60 9.81 -9.64
CA GLY A 7 6.76 8.92 -9.81
C GLY A 7 7.90 9.22 -8.83
N ARG A 8 8.11 10.50 -8.47
CA ARG A 8 9.09 10.85 -7.41
C ARG A 8 8.66 10.35 -6.06
N LEU A 9 7.39 10.52 -5.70
CA LEU A 9 6.84 10.01 -4.43
C LEU A 9 6.93 8.48 -4.39
N GLN A 10 6.47 7.80 -5.44
CA GLN A 10 6.52 6.34 -5.55
C GLN A 10 7.93 5.80 -5.35
N ARG A 11 8.96 6.41 -5.96
CA ARG A 11 10.35 5.96 -5.75
C ARG A 11 10.87 6.20 -4.34
N ARG A 12 10.45 7.29 -3.68
CA ARG A 12 10.79 7.52 -2.26
C ARG A 12 10.12 6.49 -1.36
N LEU A 13 8.87 6.12 -1.66
CA LEU A 13 8.15 5.05 -0.97
C LEU A 13 8.81 3.68 -1.17
N GLN A 14 9.21 3.35 -2.40
CA GLN A 14 9.97 2.12 -2.69
C GLN A 14 11.24 2.05 -1.82
N LYS A 15 12.05 3.11 -1.82
CA LYS A 15 13.26 3.17 -0.99
C LYS A 15 12.97 3.01 0.50
N LEU A 16 11.89 3.62 1.00
CA LEU A 16 11.48 3.48 2.40
C LEU A 16 11.14 2.03 2.74
N VAL A 17 10.34 1.36 1.89
CA VAL A 17 9.96 -0.04 2.07
C VAL A 17 11.18 -0.95 2.02
N GLU A 18 12.05 -0.79 1.00
CA GLU A 18 13.29 -1.58 0.87
C GLU A 18 14.22 -1.38 2.08
N ALA A 19 14.40 -0.14 2.54
CA ALA A 19 15.25 0.18 3.68
C ALA A 19 14.76 -0.46 4.99
N ARG A 20 13.46 -0.77 5.09
CA ARG A 20 12.86 -1.46 6.23
C ARG A 20 12.75 -2.98 6.04
N GLY A 21 13.33 -3.52 4.96
CA GLY A 21 13.36 -4.96 4.69
C GLY A 21 12.12 -5.49 3.95
N GLY A 22 11.33 -4.61 3.33
CA GLY A 22 10.26 -5.01 2.43
C GLY A 22 10.81 -5.49 1.08
N TYR A 23 10.16 -6.51 0.53
CA TYR A 23 10.47 -7.06 -0.79
C TYR A 23 9.49 -6.53 -1.83
N LEU A 24 9.98 -5.72 -2.78
CA LEU A 24 9.22 -5.29 -3.95
C LEU A 24 9.76 -5.98 -5.21
N PRO A 25 8.95 -6.78 -5.93
CA PRO A 25 9.37 -7.29 -7.22
C PRO A 25 9.53 -6.10 -8.18
N LYS A 26 10.75 -5.91 -8.70
CA LYS A 26 11.00 -4.90 -9.73
C LYS A 26 10.15 -5.25 -10.95
N LYS A 27 9.36 -4.28 -11.45
CA LYS A 27 8.56 -4.47 -12.66
C LYS A 27 9.49 -4.87 -13.82
N ASN A 28 9.42 -6.13 -14.25
CA ASN A 28 10.07 -6.58 -15.47
C ASN A 28 9.42 -5.82 -16.64
N HIS A 29 10.18 -4.92 -17.25
CA HIS A 29 9.74 -4.24 -18.46
C HIS A 29 9.63 -5.32 -19.56
N GLY A 30 8.41 -5.76 -19.90
CA GLY A 30 8.25 -6.70 -21.02
C GLY A 30 7.03 -7.63 -21.07
N ASN A 31 6.19 -7.76 -20.03
CA ASN A 31 5.02 -8.65 -20.12
C ASN A 31 3.73 -7.90 -20.48
N MET A 32 3.04 -8.38 -21.53
CA MET A 32 1.78 -7.88 -22.11
C MET A 32 0.55 -7.95 -21.18
N ILE A 33 0.73 -8.20 -19.89
CA ILE A 33 -0.36 -8.38 -18.92
C ILE A 33 -0.21 -7.36 -17.80
N THR A 34 -0.49 -6.10 -18.11
CA THR A 34 -0.75 -5.06 -17.10
C THR A 34 -2.25 -4.98 -16.88
N VAL A 35 -2.72 -5.53 -15.76
CA VAL A 35 -4.13 -5.39 -15.36
C VAL A 35 -4.37 -3.92 -15.02
N LYS A 36 -5.37 -3.30 -15.65
CA LYS A 36 -5.75 -1.91 -15.39
C LYS A 36 -6.24 -1.77 -13.94
N GLY A 37 -5.70 -0.78 -13.22
CA GLY A 37 -6.11 -0.48 -11.84
C GLY A 37 -5.43 -1.35 -10.77
N LEU A 38 -4.40 -2.11 -11.13
CA LEU A 38 -3.52 -2.76 -10.17
C LEU A 38 -2.75 -1.69 -9.38
N SER A 39 -2.48 -1.95 -8.11
CA SER A 39 -1.82 -0.97 -7.23
C SER A 39 -0.43 -0.59 -7.73
N ASP A 40 -0.04 0.67 -7.49
CA ASP A 40 1.26 1.19 -7.90
C ASP A 40 2.44 0.45 -7.26
N LEU A 41 2.26 0.06 -6.00
CA LEU A 41 3.21 -0.71 -5.22
C LEU A 41 2.52 -1.96 -4.68
N SER A 42 3.07 -3.12 -5.01
CA SER A 42 2.72 -4.41 -4.44
C SER A 42 3.99 -5.01 -3.87
N PHE A 43 3.98 -5.39 -2.59
CA PHE A 43 5.18 -5.85 -1.90
C PHE A 43 4.86 -6.78 -0.74
N THR A 44 5.90 -7.45 -0.26
CA THR A 44 5.83 -8.27 0.95
C THR A 44 6.64 -7.62 2.05
N PHE A 45 6.04 -7.46 3.23
CA PHE A 45 6.69 -6.89 4.40
C PHE A 45 6.43 -7.78 5.62
N LYS A 46 7.49 -8.37 6.20
CA LYS A 46 7.40 -9.22 7.40
C LYS A 46 6.37 -10.36 7.26
N GLY A 47 6.26 -10.96 6.07
CA GLY A 47 5.30 -12.02 5.77
C GLY A 47 3.92 -11.55 5.29
N TRP A 48 3.63 -10.25 5.36
CA TRP A 48 2.35 -9.68 4.94
C TRP A 48 2.38 -9.21 3.49
N SER A 49 1.31 -9.49 2.75
CA SER A 49 1.10 -8.94 1.41
C SER A 49 0.50 -7.55 1.51
N VAL A 50 1.18 -6.54 0.96
CA VAL A 50 0.80 -5.13 1.06
C VAL A 50 0.67 -4.51 -0.32
N TYR A 51 -0.40 -3.74 -0.51
CA TYR A 51 -0.77 -3.12 -1.77
C TYR A 51 -1.06 -1.63 -1.54
N TRP A 52 -0.19 -0.77 -2.05
CA TRP A 52 -0.36 0.67 -1.96
C TRP A 52 -0.67 1.27 -3.32
N GLU A 53 -1.72 2.08 -3.35
CA GLU A 53 -1.99 3.03 -4.42
C GLU A 53 -1.35 4.36 -4.05
N VAL A 54 -0.56 4.96 -4.94
CA VAL A 54 0.15 6.20 -4.67
C VAL A 54 -0.61 7.34 -5.33
N LYS A 55 -1.00 8.34 -4.54
CA LYS A 55 -1.63 9.56 -5.04
C LYS A 55 -0.95 10.78 -4.49
N LEU A 56 -0.87 11.86 -5.24
CA LEU A 56 -0.42 13.13 -4.68
C LEU A 56 -1.44 13.66 -3.66
N PRO A 57 -1.03 14.46 -2.67
CA PRO A 57 -1.95 15.05 -1.69
C PRO A 57 -3.15 15.77 -2.33
N GLU A 58 -2.92 16.46 -3.44
CA GLU A 58 -3.93 17.16 -4.25
C GLU A 58 -4.86 16.23 -5.02
N THR A 59 -4.43 15.00 -5.34
CA THR A 59 -5.20 14.00 -6.10
C THR A 59 -5.57 12.77 -5.28
N LYS A 60 -5.44 12.82 -3.96
CA LYS A 60 -5.68 11.67 -3.06
C LYS A 60 -7.07 11.06 -3.17
N ASN A 61 -8.08 11.85 -3.55
CA ASN A 61 -9.45 11.40 -3.74
C ASN A 61 -9.75 10.96 -5.19
N ASN A 62 -8.79 11.10 -6.10
CA ASN A 62 -8.91 10.71 -7.50
C ASN A 62 -8.51 9.23 -7.69
N VAL A 63 -9.08 8.35 -6.88
CA VAL A 63 -8.92 6.90 -7.01
C VAL A 63 -9.99 6.39 -7.96
N SER A 64 -9.57 5.68 -9.00
CA SER A 64 -10.52 5.13 -9.97
C SER A 64 -11.30 3.96 -9.39
N VAL A 65 -12.53 3.75 -9.87
CA VAL A 65 -13.37 2.60 -9.47
C VAL A 65 -12.63 1.26 -9.64
N ALA A 66 -11.83 1.12 -10.69
CA ALA A 66 -11.03 -0.08 -10.93
C ALA A 66 -9.99 -0.32 -9.82
N GLN A 67 -9.33 0.74 -9.33
CA GLN A 67 -8.38 0.66 -8.23
C GLN A 67 -9.07 0.26 -6.93
N GLY A 68 -10.22 0.88 -6.62
CA GLY A 68 -11.04 0.51 -5.46
C GLY A 68 -11.52 -0.95 -5.50
N ILE A 69 -11.93 -1.45 -6.67
CA ILE A 69 -12.27 -2.87 -6.88
C ILE A 69 -11.08 -3.77 -6.55
N HIS A 70 -9.89 -3.48 -7.07
CA HIS A 70 -8.70 -4.29 -6.81
C HIS A 70 -8.27 -4.24 -5.34
N MET A 71 -8.41 -3.10 -4.67
CA MET A 71 -8.14 -2.99 -3.23
C MET A 71 -9.12 -3.84 -2.41
N ARG A 72 -10.42 -3.82 -2.72
CA ARG A 72 -11.39 -4.73 -2.09
C ARG A 72 -11.05 -6.20 -2.32
N LEU A 73 -10.67 -6.57 -3.54
CA LEU A 73 -10.29 -7.95 -3.87
C LEU A 73 -9.04 -8.39 -3.11
N ALA A 74 -8.01 -7.52 -3.05
CA ALA A 74 -6.79 -7.78 -2.29
C ALA A 74 -7.09 -7.93 -0.80
N ARG A 75 -7.88 -7.02 -0.22
CA ARG A 75 -8.29 -7.08 1.19
C ARG A 75 -9.07 -8.37 1.50
N LYS A 76 -10.02 -8.75 0.64
CA LYS A 76 -10.75 -10.02 0.77
C LYS A 76 -9.83 -11.25 0.71
N ALA A 77 -8.70 -11.17 0.02
CA ALA A 77 -7.69 -12.22 -0.06
C ALA A 77 -6.66 -12.19 1.09
N GLY A 78 -6.80 -11.30 2.07
CA GLY A 78 -5.85 -11.15 3.19
C GLY A 78 -4.74 -10.13 2.94
N GLY A 79 -4.84 -9.31 1.90
CA GLY A 79 -3.90 -8.23 1.62
C GLY A 79 -4.16 -6.97 2.44
N ILE A 80 -3.11 -6.30 2.89
CA ILE A 80 -3.19 -4.98 3.51
C ILE A 80 -3.17 -3.93 2.41
N THR A 81 -4.18 -3.06 2.36
CA THR A 81 -4.35 -2.07 1.30
C THR A 81 -4.34 -0.66 1.86
N ALA A 82 -3.72 0.29 1.16
CA ALA A 82 -3.79 1.69 1.53
C ALA A 82 -3.60 2.64 0.33
N ILE A 83 -4.19 3.83 0.41
CA ILE A 83 -3.87 4.95 -0.47
C ILE A 83 -2.85 5.84 0.26
N ILE A 84 -1.69 6.02 -0.35
CA ILE A 84 -0.56 6.72 0.24
C ILE A 84 -0.27 8.00 -0.53
N SER A 85 -0.23 9.12 0.20
CA SER A 85 0.11 10.43 -0.35
C SER A 85 1.34 11.08 0.28
N THR A 86 1.86 10.52 1.37
CA THR A 86 3.06 11.02 2.04
C THR A 86 3.97 9.87 2.51
N LEU A 87 5.25 10.18 2.75
CA LEU A 87 6.17 9.23 3.40
C LEU A 87 5.78 8.93 4.84
N GLU A 88 5.16 9.89 5.51
CA GLU A 88 4.72 9.74 6.90
C GLU A 88 3.63 8.67 7.03
N GLN A 89 2.63 8.70 6.15
CA GLN A 89 1.58 7.66 6.10
C GLN A 89 2.18 6.27 5.89
N ALA A 90 3.14 6.15 4.98
CA ALA A 90 3.85 4.90 4.74
C ALA A 90 4.64 4.43 5.97
N ALA A 91 5.35 5.34 6.64
CA ALA A 91 6.09 5.02 7.85
C ALA A 91 5.16 4.52 8.97
N ILE A 92 4.04 5.21 9.19
CA ILE A 92 3.04 4.83 10.20
C ILE A 92 2.52 3.40 9.95
N ILE A 93 2.19 3.06 8.70
CA ILE A 93 1.71 1.72 8.35
C ILE A 93 2.81 0.67 8.56
N LEU A 94 4.04 0.96 8.13
CA LEU A 94 5.16 0.03 8.31
C LEU A 94 5.51 -0.17 9.79
N ASP A 95 5.49 0.88 10.61
CA ASP A 95 5.71 0.80 12.06
C ASP A 95 4.64 -0.08 12.72
N TRP A 96 3.38 0.06 12.31
CA TRP A 96 2.29 -0.79 12.80
C TRP A 96 2.46 -2.25 12.39
N LEU A 97 2.81 -2.52 11.13
CA LEU A 97 3.06 -3.89 10.67
C LEU A 97 4.25 -4.53 11.38
N GLU A 98 5.29 -3.76 11.69
CA GLU A 98 6.42 -4.24 12.49
C GLU A 98 5.99 -4.58 13.92
N GLN A 99 5.19 -3.72 14.57
CA GLN A 99 4.62 -4.04 15.88
C GLN A 99 3.73 -5.30 15.85
N CYS A 100 2.93 -5.49 14.80
CA CYS A 100 2.13 -6.70 14.63
C CYS A 100 3.01 -7.92 14.47
N TYR A 101 4.10 -7.82 13.70
CA TYR A 101 5.07 -8.90 13.54
C TYR A 101 5.76 -9.26 14.86
N ASP A 102 6.22 -8.26 15.62
CA ASP A 102 6.89 -8.46 16.91
C ASP A 102 5.98 -9.06 17.97
N LYS A 103 4.66 -8.80 17.87
CA LYS A 103 3.62 -9.39 18.73
C LYS A 103 3.08 -10.72 18.21
N GLU A 104 3.66 -11.26 17.13
CA GLU A 104 3.24 -12.50 16.48
C GLU A 104 1.75 -12.53 16.09
N TYR A 105 1.23 -11.40 15.64
CA TYR A 105 -0.15 -11.32 15.17
C TYR A 105 -0.37 -12.28 14.00
N ASN A 106 -1.48 -13.02 14.04
CA ASN A 106 -1.99 -13.71 12.87
C ASN A 106 -2.82 -12.76 11.98
N ILE A 107 -3.16 -13.22 10.77
CA ILE A 107 -3.90 -12.42 9.80
C ILE A 107 -5.26 -11.94 10.32
N GLN A 108 -5.96 -12.75 11.13
CA GLN A 108 -7.26 -12.38 11.67
C GLN A 108 -7.13 -11.22 12.67
N GLN A 109 -6.11 -11.25 13.52
CA GLN A 109 -5.83 -10.18 14.48
C GLN A 109 -5.47 -8.88 13.75
N ILE A 110 -4.65 -8.95 12.71
CA ILE A 110 -4.32 -7.77 11.90
C ILE A 110 -5.58 -7.14 11.32
N PHE A 111 -6.47 -7.94 10.74
CA PHE A 111 -7.69 -7.42 10.11
C PHE A 111 -8.70 -6.86 11.12
N ASN A 112 -8.83 -7.50 12.29
CA ASN A 112 -9.66 -6.98 13.36
C ASN A 112 -9.16 -5.62 13.85
N ASP A 113 -7.85 -5.42 13.92
CA ASP A 113 -7.23 -4.19 14.40
C ASP A 113 -7.08 -3.12 13.29
N ALA A 114 -7.04 -3.53 12.02
CA ALA A 114 -6.75 -2.66 10.89
C ALA A 114 -7.75 -1.51 10.77
N ASP A 115 -9.05 -1.77 10.81
CA ASP A 115 -10.06 -0.71 10.61
C ASP A 115 -9.95 0.38 11.68
N GLU A 116 -9.71 -0.01 12.94
CA GLU A 116 -9.48 0.94 14.02
C GLU A 116 -8.16 1.70 13.82
N PHE A 117 -7.08 1.01 13.46
CA PHE A 117 -5.79 1.63 13.20
C PHE A 117 -5.88 2.69 12.09
N TYR A 118 -6.55 2.38 10.97
CA TYR A 118 -6.70 3.31 9.85
C TYR A 118 -7.52 4.53 10.27
N ARG A 119 -8.64 4.31 10.98
CA ARG A 119 -9.48 5.41 11.49
C ARG A 119 -8.72 6.33 12.45
N ARG A 120 -7.95 5.76 13.39
CA ARG A 120 -7.20 6.53 14.39
C ARG A 120 -6.09 7.38 13.78
N ASN A 121 -5.49 6.93 12.69
CA ASN A 121 -4.39 7.60 12.01
C ASN A 121 -4.83 8.39 10.76
N ASN A 122 -6.14 8.50 10.50
CA ASN A 122 -6.70 9.16 9.32
C ASN A 122 -6.11 8.62 8.00
N LEU A 123 -5.97 7.30 7.92
CA LEU A 123 -5.49 6.57 6.74
C LEU A 123 -6.67 6.05 5.92
N ASP A 124 -6.45 5.89 4.62
CA ASP A 124 -7.44 5.39 3.67
C ASP A 124 -7.02 4.01 3.21
N ASP A 125 -7.84 2.99 3.50
CA ASP A 125 -7.57 1.60 3.08
C ASP A 125 -7.94 1.34 1.62
N GLY A 126 -8.55 2.33 0.96
CA GLY A 126 -8.96 2.29 -0.44
C GLY A 126 -10.21 1.48 -0.72
N THR A 127 -10.91 0.96 0.29
CA THR A 127 -12.07 0.09 0.09
C THR A 127 -13.37 0.82 -0.23
N LYS A 128 -13.42 2.14 0.02
CA LYS A 128 -14.59 3.00 -0.18
C LYS A 128 -14.86 3.45 -1.62
N TYR A 129 -13.95 3.19 -2.57
CA TYR A 129 -13.98 3.72 -3.95
C TYR A 129 -14.56 2.75 -5.00
#